data_AF-A0A7C5VT39-F1
#
_entry.id   AF-A0A7C5VT39-F1
#
_cell.length_a   1.000
_cell.length_b   1.000
_cell.length_c   1.000
_cell.angle_alpha   90.00
_cell.angle_beta   90.00
_cell.angle_gamma   90.00
#
_symmetry.space_group_name_H-M   'P 1'
#
loop_
_entity.id
_entity.type
_entity.pdbx_description
1 polymer ?
#
loop_
_entity_poly.entity_id
_entity_poly.type
_entity_poly.pdbx_seq_one_letter_code
_entity_poly.pdbx_strand_id
1 'polypeptide(L)'
;VMEFGEFKRKLAEVSNAINRVLSSHIFKENKILFPTALQVVTEQEWQGIREDFDEIGYCCFTPEKAIAKLEKPTVEKPKAEEKPIREGLLEFETGKLTREEIEAILNTLPVDITFVDKDDVVKFFNKAEKRIFVRTKSVIGRKVQLCHPQKSIHIVNRILEAFKNGKRDVAEFWINVGNRLIHIRYFAVRDREGKYLGTLEVTQDITDLKKIEGEKRLLDWEG
;
A
#
# COMPACT_ATOMS: atom_id res chain seq x y z
N VAL A 1 -12.92 14.43 -39.32
CA VAL A 1 -12.94 15.81 -38.78
C VAL A 1 -14.39 16.14 -38.48
N MET A 2 -14.71 16.56 -37.25
CA MET A 2 -16.09 16.88 -36.87
C MET A 2 -16.53 18.15 -37.61
N GLU A 3 -17.75 18.16 -38.15
CA GLU A 3 -18.35 19.34 -38.78
C GLU A 3 -18.52 20.47 -37.75
N PHE A 4 -18.26 21.71 -38.13
CA PHE A 4 -18.20 22.82 -37.17
C PHE A 4 -19.55 23.10 -36.50
N GLY A 5 -20.66 22.86 -37.22
CA GLY A 5 -22.02 22.96 -36.67
C GLY A 5 -22.29 21.90 -35.59
N GLU A 6 -21.87 20.66 -35.83
CA GLU A 6 -22.01 19.56 -34.87
C GLU A 6 -21.14 19.78 -33.63
N PHE A 7 -19.90 20.26 -33.83
CA PHE A 7 -19.01 20.64 -32.73
C PHE A 7 -19.65 21.67 -31.81
N LYS A 8 -20.22 22.76 -32.37
CA LYS A 8 -20.88 23.81 -31.58
C LYS A 8 -22.05 23.28 -30.77
N ARG A 9 -22.91 22.43 -31.37
CA ARG A 9 -24.04 21.82 -30.66
C ARG A 9 -23.55 20.95 -29.50
N LYS A 10 -22.57 20.08 -29.74
CA LYS A 10 -22.02 19.18 -28.71
C LYS A 10 -21.33 19.96 -27.58
N LEU A 11 -20.59 21.02 -27.92
CA LEU A 11 -19.98 21.89 -26.92
C LEU A 11 -21.02 22.56 -26.04
N ALA A 12 -22.12 23.05 -26.62
CA ALA A 12 -23.21 23.68 -25.86
C ALA A 12 -23.91 22.68 -24.93
N GLU A 13 -24.21 21.48 -25.42
CA GLU A 13 -24.81 20.41 -24.61
C GLU A 13 -23.92 20.01 -23.43
N VAL A 14 -22.63 19.76 -23.67
CA VAL A 14 -21.67 19.38 -22.62
C VAL A 14 -21.48 20.53 -21.62
N SER A 15 -21.34 21.77 -22.10
CA SER A 15 -21.15 22.93 -21.23
C SER A 15 -22.38 23.16 -20.33
N ASN A 16 -23.58 23.03 -20.88
CA ASN A 16 -24.82 23.14 -20.10
C ASN A 16 -24.95 22.01 -19.07
N ALA A 17 -24.58 20.78 -19.44
CA ALA A 17 -24.60 19.63 -18.53
C ALA A 17 -23.61 19.85 -17.35
N ILE A 18 -22.37 20.25 -17.65
CA ILE A 18 -21.35 20.56 -16.63
C ILE A 18 -21.84 21.69 -15.72
N ASN A 19 -22.33 22.79 -16.29
CA ASN A 19 -22.81 23.93 -15.52
C ASN A 19 -23.95 23.54 -14.57
N ARG A 20 -24.90 22.72 -15.04
CA ARG A 20 -26.00 22.23 -14.22
C ARG A 20 -25.51 21.33 -13.09
N VAL A 21 -24.61 20.40 -13.37
CA VAL A 21 -24.07 19.46 -12.36
C VAL A 21 -23.26 20.23 -11.31
N LEU A 22 -22.31 21.07 -11.72
CA LEU A 22 -21.48 21.85 -10.81
C LEU A 22 -22.32 22.81 -9.97
N SER A 23 -23.22 23.57 -10.60
CA SER A 23 -24.09 24.50 -9.86
C SER A 23 -24.98 23.78 -8.84
N SER A 24 -25.51 22.60 -9.20
CA SER A 24 -26.31 21.79 -8.28
C SER A 24 -25.49 21.24 -7.11
N HIS A 25 -24.27 20.77 -7.37
CA HIS A 25 -23.36 20.28 -6.32
C HIS A 25 -22.93 21.41 -5.38
N ILE A 26 -22.46 22.54 -5.91
CA ILE A 26 -22.06 23.71 -5.12
C ILE A 26 -23.23 24.22 -4.27
N PHE A 27 -24.45 24.20 -4.80
CA PHE A 27 -25.64 24.55 -4.03
C PHE A 27 -25.86 23.59 -2.85
N LYS A 28 -25.83 22.28 -3.08
CA LYS A 28 -26.01 21.27 -2.03
C LYS A 28 -24.89 21.35 -0.99
N GLU A 29 -23.65 21.58 -1.41
CA GLU A 29 -22.51 21.77 -0.52
C GLU A 29 -22.73 22.98 0.39
N ASN A 30 -23.00 24.15 -0.19
CA ASN A 30 -23.14 25.40 0.56
C ASN A 30 -24.40 25.49 1.42
N LYS A 31 -25.49 24.80 1.03
CA LYS A 31 -26.79 24.92 1.70
C LYS A 31 -27.17 23.74 2.57
N ILE A 32 -26.50 22.59 2.40
CA ILE A 32 -26.83 21.36 3.12
C ILE A 32 -25.57 20.79 3.78
N LEU A 33 -24.55 20.44 3.01
CA LEU A 33 -23.40 19.71 3.53
C LEU A 33 -22.60 20.52 4.55
N PHE A 34 -22.09 21.71 4.16
CA PHE A 34 -21.25 22.52 5.05
C PHE A 34 -22.00 23.00 6.31
N PRO A 35 -23.26 23.50 6.22
CA PRO A 35 -24.02 23.84 7.41
C PRO A 35 -24.23 22.65 8.36
N THR A 36 -24.48 21.45 7.82
CA THR A 36 -24.63 20.24 8.64
C THR A 36 -23.30 19.86 9.28
N ALA A 37 -22.21 19.88 8.51
CA ALA A 37 -20.88 19.56 9.01
C ALA A 37 -20.46 20.49 10.16
N LEU A 38 -20.73 21.79 10.05
CA LEU A 38 -20.45 22.76 11.12
C LEU A 38 -21.22 22.49 12.42
N GLN A 39 -22.32 21.73 12.37
CA GLN A 39 -23.12 21.38 13.55
C GLN A 39 -22.70 20.04 14.18
N VAL A 40 -22.20 19.10 13.38
CA VAL A 40 -21.98 17.71 13.82
C VAL A 40 -20.51 17.32 13.95
N VAL A 41 -19.61 17.99 13.22
CA VAL A 41 -18.17 17.68 13.24
C VAL A 41 -17.51 18.48 14.36
N THR A 42 -16.76 17.78 15.19
CA THR A 42 -16.03 18.37 16.32
C THR A 42 -14.74 19.06 15.88
N GLU A 43 -14.22 19.96 16.71
CA GLU A 43 -12.97 20.69 16.43
C GLU A 43 -11.77 19.73 16.22
N GLN A 44 -11.73 18.61 16.95
CA GLN A 44 -10.67 17.62 16.84
C GLN A 44 -10.78 16.84 15.52
N GLU A 45 -11.99 16.50 15.09
CA GLU A 45 -12.22 15.87 13.78
C GLU A 45 -11.86 16.82 12.64
N TRP A 46 -12.17 18.12 12.74
CA TRP A 46 -11.75 19.12 11.75
C TRP A 46 -10.24 19.19 11.57
N GLN A 47 -9.47 19.03 12.65
CA GLN A 47 -7.99 18.98 12.57
C GLN A 47 -7.51 17.73 11.83
N GLY A 48 -8.09 16.56 12.11
CA GLY A 48 -7.75 15.32 11.41
C GLY A 48 -8.10 15.38 9.93
N ILE A 49 -9.33 15.84 9.62
CA ILE A 49 -9.79 16.07 8.25
C ILE A 49 -8.81 16.97 7.49
N ARG A 50 -8.32 18.04 8.13
CA ARG A 50 -7.34 18.93 7.51
C ARG A 50 -6.03 18.22 7.17
N GLU A 51 -5.50 17.43 8.10
CA GLU A 51 -4.26 16.67 7.89
C GLU A 51 -4.40 15.68 6.73
N ASP A 52 -5.54 14.99 6.63
CA ASP A 52 -5.85 14.09 5.51
C ASP A 52 -5.94 14.84 4.16
N PHE A 53 -6.59 16.01 4.13
CA PHE A 53 -6.68 16.83 2.92
C PHE A 53 -5.33 17.44 2.49
N ASP A 54 -4.44 17.73 3.45
CA ASP A 54 -3.07 18.18 3.15
C ASP A 54 -2.25 17.06 2.44
N GLU A 55 -2.57 15.78 2.64
CA GLU A 55 -1.97 14.65 1.93
C GLU A 55 -2.56 14.44 0.53
N ILE A 56 -3.88 14.61 0.37
CA ILE A 56 -4.59 14.45 -0.91
C ILE A 56 -4.31 15.62 -1.87
N GLY A 57 -4.23 16.84 -1.33
CA GLY A 57 -4.09 18.09 -2.09
C GLY A 57 -5.41 18.82 -2.33
N TYR A 58 -5.31 20.09 -2.74
CA TYR A 58 -6.43 21.01 -2.90
C TYR A 58 -6.77 21.29 -4.36
N CYS A 59 -8.02 21.71 -4.60
CA CYS A 59 -8.44 22.11 -5.95
C CYS A 59 -7.68 23.38 -6.40
N CYS A 60 -7.48 23.53 -7.70
CA CYS A 60 -6.69 24.62 -8.29
C CYS A 60 -7.23 26.03 -8.04
N PHE A 61 -8.48 26.16 -7.58
CA PHE A 61 -9.12 27.42 -7.21
C PHE A 61 -9.29 27.60 -5.70
N THR A 62 -8.74 26.71 -4.87
CA THR A 62 -8.78 26.86 -3.41
C THR A 62 -7.93 28.07 -3.01
N PRO A 63 -8.46 29.02 -2.21
CA PRO A 63 -7.71 30.21 -1.82
C PRO A 63 -6.43 29.86 -1.07
N GLU A 64 -5.30 30.50 -1.42
CA GLU A 64 -4.00 30.25 -0.77
C GLU A 64 -4.07 30.42 0.76
N LYS A 65 -4.83 31.41 1.24
CA LYS A 65 -5.05 31.65 2.67
C LYS A 65 -5.72 30.48 3.38
N ALA A 66 -6.55 29.72 2.68
CA ALA A 66 -7.18 28.52 3.21
C ALA A 66 -6.18 27.34 3.27
N ILE A 67 -5.11 27.36 2.48
CA ILE A 67 -4.08 26.31 2.41
C ILE A 67 -2.87 26.65 3.30
N ALA A 68 -2.68 27.93 3.62
CA ALA A 68 -1.61 28.41 4.49
C ALA A 68 -1.61 27.64 5.82
N LYS A 69 -0.44 27.06 6.16
CA LYS A 69 -0.24 26.41 7.46
C LYS A 69 -0.39 27.48 8.54
N LEU A 70 -1.51 27.47 9.23
CA LEU A 70 -1.66 28.24 10.47
C LEU A 70 -0.63 27.69 11.46
N GLU A 71 0.20 28.56 12.03
CA GLU A 71 1.05 28.20 13.15
C GLU A 71 0.14 27.71 14.28
N LYS A 72 0.14 26.39 14.52
CA LYS A 72 -0.64 25.81 15.61
C LYS A 72 -0.12 26.43 16.92
N PRO A 73 -0.97 26.99 17.80
CA PRO A 73 -0.64 27.02 19.21
C PRO A 73 -0.31 25.57 19.60
N THR A 74 0.70 25.36 20.44
CA THR A 74 1.00 24.06 21.05
C THR A 74 -0.17 23.63 21.92
N VAL A 75 -1.23 23.14 21.29
CA VAL A 75 -2.27 22.38 21.97
C VAL A 75 -1.64 21.01 22.14
N GLU A 76 -1.21 20.73 23.37
CA GLU A 76 -0.94 19.36 23.79
C GLU A 76 -2.11 18.53 23.30
N LYS A 77 -1.85 17.56 22.41
CA LYS A 77 -2.85 16.57 22.03
C LYS A 77 -3.47 16.12 23.35
N PRO A 78 -4.82 16.20 23.52
CA PRO A 78 -5.43 15.43 24.58
C PRO A 78 -4.87 14.03 24.40
N LYS A 79 -4.17 13.50 25.40
CA LYS A 79 -3.86 12.07 25.41
C LYS A 79 -5.19 11.42 25.15
N ALA A 80 -5.40 10.91 23.93
CA ALA A 80 -6.48 10.00 23.66
C ALA A 80 -6.32 8.99 24.78
N GLU A 81 -7.32 8.93 25.67
CA GLU A 81 -7.29 7.97 26.76
C GLU A 81 -6.93 6.65 26.11
N GLU A 82 -5.72 6.16 26.41
CA GLU A 82 -5.22 4.89 25.93
C GLU A 82 -6.16 3.88 26.56
N LYS A 83 -7.30 3.65 25.91
CA LYS A 83 -8.12 2.48 26.18
C LYS A 83 -7.14 1.33 26.13
N PRO A 84 -7.04 0.53 27.19
CA PRO A 84 -6.01 -0.49 27.28
C PRO A 84 -6.04 -1.25 25.98
N ILE A 85 -4.90 -1.25 25.28
CA ILE A 85 -4.69 -2.06 24.08
C ILE A 85 -5.22 -3.43 24.46
N ARG A 86 -6.36 -3.82 23.87
CA ARG A 86 -6.91 -5.16 24.10
C ARG A 86 -5.78 -6.10 23.75
N GLU A 87 -5.32 -6.91 24.70
CA GLU A 87 -4.19 -7.82 24.51
C GLU A 87 -4.34 -8.51 23.14
N GLY A 88 -3.41 -8.22 22.22
CA GLY A 88 -3.43 -8.79 20.86
C GLY A 88 -3.74 -7.82 19.71
N LEU A 89 -4.17 -6.58 19.95
CA LEU A 89 -4.36 -5.58 18.89
C LEU A 89 -3.08 -4.78 18.62
N LEU A 90 -2.57 -4.83 17.39
CA LEU A 90 -1.41 -4.07 16.93
C LEU A 90 -1.87 -2.81 16.19
N GLU A 91 -1.29 -1.67 16.55
CA GLU A 91 -1.57 -0.36 15.92
C GLU A 91 -0.47 -0.03 14.91
N PHE A 92 -0.89 0.27 13.68
CA PHE A 92 -0.07 0.71 12.55
C PHE A 92 -0.44 2.16 12.21
N GLU A 93 0.36 2.83 11.39
CA GLU A 93 0.04 4.20 10.95
C GLU A 93 -1.32 4.31 10.25
N THR A 94 -1.70 3.27 9.49
CA THR A 94 -2.88 3.28 8.62
C THR A 94 -4.02 2.41 9.15
N GLY A 95 -3.99 1.99 10.41
CA GLY A 95 -5.05 1.15 10.99
C GLY A 95 -4.60 0.25 12.13
N LYS A 96 -5.46 -0.69 12.52
CA LYS A 96 -5.20 -1.63 13.61
C LYS A 96 -5.57 -3.04 13.17
N LEU A 97 -4.75 -4.03 13.50
CA LEU A 97 -4.99 -5.44 13.18
C LEU A 97 -4.60 -6.33 14.36
N THR A 98 -5.31 -7.45 14.54
CA THR A 98 -4.87 -8.49 15.47
C THR A 98 -3.76 -9.35 14.86
N ARG A 99 -3.08 -10.14 15.69
CA ARG A 99 -2.10 -11.14 15.23
C ARG A 99 -2.73 -12.11 14.23
N GLU A 100 -3.94 -12.58 14.51
CA GLU A 100 -4.67 -13.54 13.68
C GLU A 100 -4.99 -12.96 12.31
N GLU A 101 -5.42 -11.70 12.25
CA GLU A 101 -5.70 -10.99 11.00
C GLU A 101 -4.42 -10.83 10.16
N ILE A 102 -3.30 -10.47 10.78
CA ILE A 102 -2.01 -10.35 10.09
C ILE A 102 -1.56 -11.69 9.52
N GLU A 103 -1.66 -12.77 10.29
CA GLU A 103 -1.28 -14.11 9.82
C GLU A 103 -2.19 -14.57 8.67
N ALA A 104 -3.50 -14.32 8.77
CA ALA A 104 -4.45 -14.64 7.72
C ALA A 104 -4.13 -13.86 6.42
N ILE A 105 -3.98 -12.53 6.51
CA ILE A 105 -3.64 -11.68 5.35
C ILE A 105 -2.37 -12.17 4.68
N LEU A 106 -1.28 -12.37 5.45
CA LEU A 106 0.00 -12.80 4.89
C LEU A 106 -0.08 -14.18 4.23
N ASN A 107 -0.93 -15.09 4.71
CA ASN A 107 -1.13 -16.41 4.11
C ASN A 107 -2.06 -16.37 2.87
N THR A 108 -2.93 -15.36 2.76
CA THR A 108 -3.85 -15.17 1.62
C THR A 108 -3.20 -14.46 0.43
N LEU A 109 -2.13 -13.69 0.65
CA LEU A 109 -1.42 -13.02 -0.44
C LEU A 109 -1.02 -14.03 -1.55
N PRO A 110 -1.18 -13.68 -2.84
CA PRO A 110 -0.85 -14.56 -3.97
C PRO A 110 0.66 -14.58 -4.25
N VAL A 111 1.47 -14.56 -3.19
CA VAL A 111 2.93 -14.57 -3.20
C VAL A 111 3.47 -15.34 -2.00
N ASP A 112 4.62 -15.94 -2.18
CA ASP A 112 5.40 -16.53 -1.11
C ASP A 112 6.30 -15.48 -0.50
N ILE A 113 6.24 -15.32 0.82
CA ILE A 113 7.04 -14.37 1.58
C ILE A 113 8.03 -15.14 2.46
N THR A 114 9.25 -14.64 2.55
CA THR A 114 10.23 -15.04 3.58
C THR A 114 10.98 -13.82 4.07
N PHE A 115 11.01 -13.62 5.38
CA PHE A 115 11.74 -12.53 6.01
C PHE A 115 12.95 -13.05 6.74
N VAL A 116 14.10 -12.46 6.43
CA VAL A 116 15.39 -12.69 7.06
C VAL A 116 15.78 -11.40 7.76
N ASP A 117 16.16 -11.45 9.03
CA ASP A 117 16.49 -10.25 9.78
C ASP A 117 17.88 -9.68 9.45
N LYS A 118 18.22 -8.56 10.11
CA LYS A 118 19.52 -7.89 9.97
C LYS A 118 20.74 -8.79 10.22
N ASP A 119 20.55 -9.86 10.98
CA ASP A 119 21.59 -10.82 11.35
C ASP A 119 21.55 -12.04 10.41
N ASP A 120 20.89 -11.95 9.26
CA ASP A 120 20.76 -13.01 8.26
C ASP A 120 20.03 -14.26 8.79
N VAL A 121 19.21 -14.12 9.84
CA VAL A 121 18.44 -15.21 10.43
C VAL A 121 17.02 -15.22 9.87
N VAL A 122 16.57 -16.38 9.40
CA VAL A 122 15.19 -16.55 8.92
C VAL A 122 14.24 -16.41 10.10
N LYS A 123 13.40 -15.36 10.09
CA LYS A 123 12.44 -15.07 11.17
C LYS A 123 11.01 -15.46 10.83
N PHE A 124 10.65 -15.41 9.56
CA PHE A 124 9.27 -15.63 9.15
C PHE A 124 9.17 -16.13 7.71
N PHE A 125 8.14 -16.92 7.44
CA PHE A 125 7.62 -17.17 6.11
C PHE A 125 6.10 -17.38 6.21
N ASN A 126 5.35 -16.97 5.18
CA ASN A 126 3.92 -17.26 5.13
C ASN A 126 3.66 -18.70 4.67
N LYS A 127 2.55 -19.28 5.14
CA LYS A 127 2.04 -20.58 4.72
C LYS A 127 1.03 -20.40 3.59
N ALA A 128 1.50 -19.93 2.43
CA ALA A 128 0.68 -19.98 1.24
C ALA A 128 0.34 -21.46 0.93
N GLU A 129 -0.94 -21.76 0.74
CA GLU A 129 -1.44 -23.14 0.51
C GLU A 129 -0.74 -23.82 -0.68
N LYS A 130 -0.33 -23.03 -1.68
CA LYS A 130 0.37 -23.46 -2.89
C LYS A 130 1.76 -22.84 -3.03
N ARG A 131 2.50 -22.79 -1.92
CA ARG A 131 3.88 -22.25 -1.90
C ARG A 131 4.75 -22.94 -2.97
N ILE A 132 5.44 -22.16 -3.79
CA ILE A 132 6.29 -22.64 -4.90
C ILE A 132 7.54 -23.33 -4.35
N PHE A 133 8.17 -22.72 -3.35
CA PHE A 133 9.33 -23.30 -2.66
C PHE A 133 8.96 -23.71 -1.24
N VAL A 134 8.84 -25.01 -1.01
CA VAL A 134 8.47 -25.59 0.29
C VAL A 134 9.44 -25.10 1.38
N ARG A 135 8.89 -24.63 2.50
CA ARG A 135 9.63 -24.28 3.70
C ARG A 135 9.09 -25.11 4.87
N THR A 136 10.00 -25.57 5.73
CA THR A 136 9.64 -26.26 6.97
C THR A 136 9.88 -25.33 8.14
N LYS A 137 9.14 -25.49 9.25
CA LYS A 137 9.35 -24.67 10.46
C LYS A 137 10.78 -24.75 11.02
N SER A 138 11.52 -25.82 10.71
CA SER A 138 12.90 -26.00 11.16
C SER A 138 13.90 -25.02 10.55
N VAL A 139 13.52 -24.26 9.51
CA VAL A 139 14.35 -23.19 8.95
C VAL A 139 14.31 -21.91 9.78
N ILE A 140 13.28 -21.71 10.60
CA ILE A 140 13.18 -20.54 11.49
C ILE A 140 14.34 -20.57 12.48
N GLY A 141 15.02 -19.44 12.64
CA GLY A 141 16.19 -19.31 13.50
C GLY A 141 17.51 -19.74 12.84
N ARG A 142 17.49 -20.27 11.61
CA ARG A 142 18.72 -20.60 10.89
C ARG A 142 19.25 -19.41 10.09
N LYS A 143 20.57 -19.37 9.91
CA LYS A 143 21.24 -18.48 8.95
C LYS A 143 20.80 -18.83 7.54
N VAL A 144 20.40 -17.82 6.75
CA VAL A 144 19.91 -18.00 5.37
C VAL A 144 20.92 -18.72 4.46
N GLN A 145 22.21 -18.57 4.72
CA GLN A 145 23.28 -19.27 4.00
C GLN A 145 23.19 -20.79 4.13
N LEU A 146 22.72 -21.31 5.27
CA LEU A 146 22.53 -22.75 5.52
C LEU A 146 21.28 -23.31 4.83
N CYS A 147 20.42 -22.45 4.30
CA CYS A 147 19.22 -22.83 3.56
C CYS A 147 19.45 -22.92 2.05
N HIS A 148 20.66 -22.64 1.57
CA HIS A 148 21.00 -22.58 0.15
C HIS A 148 22.16 -23.54 -0.20
N PRO A 149 22.16 -24.16 -1.40
CA PRO A 149 23.29 -24.93 -1.89
C PRO A 149 24.58 -24.11 -1.99
N GLN A 150 25.75 -24.74 -1.80
CA GLN A 150 27.06 -24.05 -1.82
C GLN A 150 27.27 -23.16 -3.06
N LYS A 151 26.82 -23.62 -4.23
CA LYS A 151 26.94 -22.88 -5.49
C LYS A 151 26.21 -21.53 -5.51
N SER A 152 25.21 -21.31 -4.66
CA SER A 152 24.42 -20.05 -4.64
C SER A 152 24.70 -19.17 -3.42
N ILE A 153 25.44 -19.65 -2.42
CA ILE A 153 25.73 -18.88 -1.18
C ILE A 153 26.43 -17.55 -1.50
N HIS A 154 27.36 -17.54 -2.46
CA HIS A 154 28.07 -16.32 -2.85
C HIS A 154 27.12 -15.24 -3.43
N ILE A 155 26.06 -15.65 -4.14
CA ILE A 155 25.04 -14.74 -4.67
C ILE A 155 24.20 -14.18 -3.52
N VAL A 156 23.77 -15.05 -2.60
CA VAL A 156 23.02 -14.65 -1.40
C VAL A 156 23.79 -13.60 -0.60
N ASN A 157 25.06 -13.87 -0.30
CA ASN A 157 25.91 -12.93 0.45
C ASN A 157 26.09 -11.61 -0.30
N ARG A 158 26.29 -11.65 -1.63
CA ARG A 158 26.42 -10.42 -2.43
C ARG A 158 25.15 -9.55 -2.37
N ILE A 159 23.96 -10.15 -2.38
CA ILE A 159 22.69 -9.42 -2.24
C ILE A 159 22.58 -8.82 -0.82
N LEU A 160 22.79 -9.64 0.21
CA LEU A 160 22.71 -9.20 1.61
C LEU A 160 23.69 -8.06 1.91
N GLU A 161 24.93 -8.17 1.44
CA GLU A 161 25.93 -7.11 1.60
C GLU A 161 25.52 -5.82 0.90
N ALA A 162 25.03 -5.90 -0.35
CA ALA A 162 24.55 -4.74 -1.10
C ALA A 162 23.34 -4.05 -0.45
N PHE A 163 22.48 -4.81 0.24
CA PHE A 163 21.35 -4.26 0.98
C PHE A 163 21.79 -3.63 2.30
N LYS A 164 22.63 -4.33 3.07
CA LYS A 164 23.16 -3.82 4.35
C LYS A 164 23.93 -2.50 4.19
N ASN A 165 24.72 -2.37 3.13
CA ASN A 165 25.50 -1.15 2.86
C ASN A 165 24.76 -0.07 2.04
N GLY A 166 23.48 -0.29 1.71
CA GLY A 166 22.67 0.69 0.99
C GLY A 166 23.03 0.89 -0.49
N LYS A 167 23.83 0.00 -1.10
CA LYS A 167 24.15 0.08 -2.55
C LYS A 167 22.97 -0.30 -3.44
N ARG A 168 22.05 -1.12 -2.92
CA ARG A 168 20.85 -1.61 -3.59
C ARG A 168 19.74 -1.78 -2.57
N ASP A 169 18.50 -1.60 -3.01
CA ASP A 169 17.30 -1.94 -2.22
C ASP A 169 16.47 -3.05 -2.84
N VAL A 170 16.74 -3.40 -4.10
CA VAL A 170 16.04 -4.45 -4.84
C VAL A 170 17.04 -5.32 -5.60
N ALA A 171 16.78 -6.62 -5.61
CA ALA A 171 17.39 -7.59 -6.51
C ALA A 171 16.29 -8.53 -7.01
N GLU A 172 16.30 -8.88 -8.29
CA GLU A 172 15.27 -9.75 -8.86
C GLU A 172 15.82 -10.65 -9.94
N PHE A 173 15.18 -11.80 -10.11
CA PHE A 173 15.39 -12.71 -11.21
C PHE A 173 14.14 -13.55 -11.46
N TRP A 174 14.10 -14.22 -12.60
CA TRP A 174 13.02 -15.13 -12.96
C TRP A 174 13.58 -16.43 -13.48
N ILE A 175 12.91 -17.53 -13.13
CA ILE A 175 13.30 -18.88 -13.52
C ILE A 175 12.08 -19.66 -14.00
N ASN A 176 12.33 -20.61 -14.91
CA ASN A 176 11.32 -21.58 -15.32
C ASN A 176 11.36 -22.78 -14.38
N VAL A 177 10.23 -23.13 -13.80
CA VAL A 177 10.04 -24.34 -13.00
C VAL A 177 8.93 -25.14 -13.65
N GLY A 178 9.30 -26.22 -14.35
CA GLY A 178 8.36 -26.93 -15.22
C GLY A 178 7.82 -26.02 -16.32
N ASN A 179 6.51 -25.88 -16.40
CA ASN A 179 5.81 -24.99 -17.34
C ASN A 179 5.43 -23.63 -16.72
N ARG A 180 5.93 -23.31 -15.52
CA ARG A 180 5.61 -22.08 -14.80
C ARG A 180 6.80 -21.13 -14.78
N LEU A 181 6.54 -19.84 -14.97
CA LEU A 181 7.52 -18.76 -14.86
C LEU A 181 7.42 -18.13 -13.47
N ILE A 182 8.49 -18.29 -12.70
CA ILE A 182 8.57 -17.85 -11.31
C ILE A 182 9.39 -16.58 -11.24
N HIS A 183 8.81 -15.50 -10.71
CA HIS A 183 9.48 -14.23 -10.44
C HIS A 183 9.87 -14.17 -8.97
N ILE A 184 11.15 -13.91 -8.71
CA ILE A 184 11.72 -13.88 -7.36
C ILE A 184 12.35 -12.51 -7.15
N ARG A 185 11.92 -11.82 -6.09
CA ARG A 185 12.37 -10.47 -5.74
C ARG A 185 12.86 -10.47 -4.30
N TYR A 186 13.93 -9.73 -4.06
CA TYR A 186 14.47 -9.45 -2.74
C TYR A 186 14.43 -7.95 -2.51
N PHE A 187 14.01 -7.55 -1.32
CA PHE A 187 13.92 -6.15 -0.91
C PHE A 187 14.69 -5.92 0.38
N ALA A 188 15.44 -4.82 0.44
CA ALA A 188 15.98 -4.31 1.69
C ALA A 188 14.84 -3.71 2.52
N VAL A 189 14.56 -4.28 3.68
CA VAL A 189 13.57 -3.75 4.63
C VAL A 189 14.26 -2.75 5.53
N ARG A 190 13.75 -1.52 5.58
CA ARG A 190 14.29 -0.43 6.38
C ARG A 190 13.19 0.22 7.21
N ASP A 191 13.54 0.79 8.36
CA ASP A 191 12.62 1.65 9.11
C ASP A 191 12.58 3.07 8.53
N ARG A 192 11.83 3.97 9.18
CA ARG A 192 11.65 5.37 8.74
C ARG A 192 12.96 6.18 8.77
N GLU A 193 13.95 5.74 9.53
CA GLU A 193 15.27 6.38 9.60
C GLU A 193 16.25 5.79 8.56
N GLY A 194 15.80 4.85 7.73
CA GLY A 194 16.60 4.19 6.71
C GLY A 194 17.49 3.06 7.26
N LYS A 195 17.35 2.71 8.54
CA LYS A 195 18.13 1.64 9.17
C LYS A 195 17.65 0.28 8.66
N TYR A 196 18.61 -0.54 8.24
CA TYR A 196 18.35 -1.88 7.73
C TYR A 196 17.81 -2.82 8.81
N LEU A 197 16.61 -3.35 8.60
CA LEU A 197 15.92 -4.29 9.48
C LEU A 197 16.10 -5.74 9.01
N GLY A 198 16.32 -5.96 7.71
CA GLY A 198 16.43 -7.30 7.13
C GLY A 198 16.16 -7.33 5.63
N THR A 199 16.05 -8.54 5.08
CA THR A 199 15.70 -8.80 3.69
C THR A 199 14.36 -9.51 3.60
N LEU A 200 13.49 -9.02 2.72
CA LEU A 200 12.24 -9.66 2.34
C LEU A 200 12.42 -10.36 0.99
N GLU A 201 12.26 -11.68 0.94
CA GLU A 201 12.11 -12.46 -0.28
C GLU A 201 10.62 -12.58 -0.62
N VAL A 202 10.26 -12.26 -1.85
CA VAL A 202 8.92 -12.43 -2.42
C VAL A 202 9.05 -13.28 -3.68
N THR A 203 8.30 -14.38 -3.75
CA THR A 203 8.22 -15.25 -4.93
C THR A 203 6.79 -15.29 -5.44
N GLN A 204 6.62 -15.13 -6.75
CA GLN A 204 5.32 -15.15 -7.41
C GLN A 204 5.37 -15.98 -8.69
N ASP A 205 4.36 -16.82 -8.90
CA ASP A 205 4.11 -17.43 -10.19
C ASP A 205 3.36 -16.43 -11.07
N ILE A 206 4.04 -15.93 -12.10
CA ILE A 206 3.50 -14.90 -13.01
C ILE A 206 2.98 -15.51 -14.32
N THR A 207 2.90 -16.83 -14.42
CA THR A 207 2.53 -17.54 -15.66
C THR A 207 1.18 -17.12 -16.18
N ASP A 208 0.18 -17.08 -15.30
CA ASP A 208 -1.19 -16.75 -15.67
C ASP A 208 -1.40 -15.22 -15.75
N LEU A 209 -0.64 -14.45 -14.95
CA LEU A 209 -0.61 -13.00 -15.06
C LEU A 209 -0.13 -12.53 -16.44
N LYS A 210 0.85 -13.23 -17.02
CA LYS A 210 1.35 -12.93 -18.38
C LYS A 210 0.34 -13.19 -19.50
N LYS A 211 -0.76 -13.90 -19.23
CA LYS A 211 -1.82 -14.18 -20.20
C LYS A 211 -2.94 -13.14 -20.19
N ILE A 212 -2.92 -12.22 -19.22
CA ILE A 212 -3.94 -11.18 -19.11
C ILE A 212 -3.75 -10.20 -20.27
N GLU A 213 -4.81 -10.02 -21.05
CA GLU A 213 -4.90 -9.07 -22.16
C GLU A 213 -6.22 -8.28 -22.05
N GLY A 214 -6.26 -7.09 -22.64
CA GLY A 214 -7.45 -6.23 -22.60
C GLY A 214 -7.82 -5.77 -21.19
N GLU A 215 -9.13 -5.72 -20.91
CA GLU A 215 -9.64 -5.24 -19.63
C GLU A 215 -10.82 -6.10 -19.14
N LYS A 216 -10.87 -6.37 -17.83
CA LYS A 216 -12.02 -6.95 -17.15
C LYS A 216 -12.50 -5.96 -16.08
N ARG A 217 -13.55 -5.20 -16.40
CA ARG A 217 -14.07 -4.10 -15.54
C ARG A 217 -15.17 -4.54 -14.58
N LEU A 218 -15.79 -5.69 -14.81
CA LEU A 218 -16.91 -6.22 -14.03
C LEU A 218 -16.68 -7.71 -13.72
N LEU A 219 -17.37 -8.18 -12.68
CA LEU A 219 -17.42 -9.58 -12.29
C LEU A 219 -18.26 -10.37 -13.33
N ASP A 220 -17.84 -11.59 -13.64
CA ASP A 220 -18.45 -12.48 -14.64
C ASP A 220 -18.88 -13.84 -14.04
N TRP A 221 -19.16 -13.87 -12.73
CA TRP A 221 -19.62 -15.08 -12.07
C TRP A 221 -21.08 -15.34 -12.45
N GLU A 222 -21.34 -16.43 -13.18
CA GLU A 222 -22.69 -16.99 -13.29
C GLU A 222 -23.01 -17.67 -11.95
N GLY A 223 -24.16 -17.32 -11.36
CA GLY A 223 -24.64 -17.87 -10.08
C GLY A 223 -25.20 -19.28 -10.21
#